data_AF-A0A4Q7DU67-F1
#
_entry.id   AF-A0A4Q7DU67-F1
#
_cell.length_a   1.000
_cell.length_b   1.000
_cell.length_c   1.000
_cell.angle_alpha   90.00
_cell.angle_beta   90.00
_cell.angle_gamma   90.00
#
_symmetry.space_group_name_H-M   'P 1'
#
loop_
_entity.id
_entity.type
_entity.pdbx_description
1 polymer ?
#
loop_
_entity_poly.entity_id
_entity_poly.type
_entity_poly.pdbx_seq_one_letter_code
_entity_poly.pdbx_strand_id
1 'polypeptide(L)'
;MFNAIHLNSIGYVFEFGNKVNTWTTYGAGKKLVGQVKSGYKFTATGQAQYKGRTWYRIKDNKWILGTNTVTTKKYASIKAKAAKTAKQKKVVALANAQVGKAYVWGATGPYSFDCSGLTMYAYKKATGLTLPHYSVSQLYYGKAVSTKKLARGTCSSLVLSQLQAT
;
A
#
# COMPACT_ATOMS: atom_id res chain seq x y z
N MET A 1 -7.21 38.33 8.47
CA MET A 1 -6.06 37.94 9.31
C MET A 1 -5.42 36.71 8.71
N PHE A 2 -4.21 36.84 8.16
CA PHE A 2 -3.41 35.71 7.71
C PHE A 2 -2.78 35.06 8.95
N ASN A 3 -3.29 33.91 9.37
CA ASN A 3 -2.53 33.07 10.29
C ASN A 3 -1.42 32.41 9.46
N ALA A 4 -0.30 33.12 9.33
CA ALA A 4 0.93 32.57 8.79
C ALA A 4 1.44 31.52 9.78
N ILE A 5 0.91 30.30 9.68
CA ILE A 5 1.59 29.14 10.23
C ILE A 5 2.94 29.13 9.51
N HIS A 6 4.04 29.23 10.27
CA HIS A 6 5.39 28.96 9.78
C HIS A 6 5.33 27.64 9.02
N LEU A 7 5.23 27.71 7.69
CA LEU A 7 5.34 26.54 6.83
C LEU A 7 6.83 26.20 6.83
N ASN A 8 7.28 25.54 7.90
CA ASN A 8 8.44 24.67 7.85
C ASN A 8 8.32 23.90 6.54
N SER A 9 9.43 23.77 5.80
CA SER A 9 9.59 23.19 4.47
C SER A 9 9.10 21.73 4.34
N ILE A 10 7.86 21.46 4.75
CA ILE A 10 7.23 20.17 4.84
C ILE A 10 6.71 19.90 3.43
N GLY A 11 7.38 18.99 2.75
CA GLY A 11 6.91 18.46 1.48
C GLY A 11 5.61 17.68 1.70
N TYR A 12 4.61 18.00 0.90
CA TYR A 12 3.35 17.29 0.80
C TYR A 12 3.29 16.49 -0.50
N VAL A 13 2.46 15.46 -0.50
CA VAL A 13 2.22 14.59 -1.65
C VAL A 13 0.73 14.26 -1.68
N PHE A 14 0.18 14.16 -2.88
CA PHE A 14 -1.21 13.70 -3.04
C PHE A 14 -1.33 12.20 -2.83
N GLU A 15 -2.34 11.79 -2.07
CA GLU A 15 -2.62 10.38 -1.78
C GLU A 15 -2.86 9.53 -3.03
N PHE A 16 -2.65 8.21 -2.91
CA PHE A 16 -2.75 7.24 -4.01
C PHE A 16 -4.15 7.18 -4.64
N GLY A 17 -4.19 7.15 -5.97
CA GLY A 17 -5.44 6.95 -6.74
C GLY A 17 -6.25 8.21 -7.04
N ASN A 18 -5.92 9.34 -6.41
CA ASN A 18 -6.66 10.59 -6.58
C ASN A 18 -5.96 11.54 -7.56
N LYS A 19 -6.72 12.09 -8.51
CA LYS A 19 -6.32 13.32 -9.22
C LYS A 19 -6.73 14.52 -8.37
N VAL A 20 -5.90 15.56 -8.31
CA VAL A 20 -6.25 16.78 -7.57
C VAL A 20 -6.32 17.96 -8.52
N ASN A 21 -7.45 18.66 -8.47
CA ASN A 21 -7.67 19.87 -9.24
C ASN A 21 -6.80 21.01 -8.70
N THR A 22 -6.13 21.72 -9.59
CA THR A 22 -5.43 22.97 -9.32
C THR A 22 -6.30 24.14 -9.75
N TRP A 23 -6.33 25.18 -8.93
CA TRP A 23 -7.23 26.32 -9.06
C TRP A 23 -6.46 27.64 -9.13
N THR A 24 -7.06 28.66 -9.74
CA THR A 24 -6.50 30.02 -9.77
C THR A 24 -6.45 30.66 -8.38
N THR A 25 -7.45 30.38 -7.55
CA THR A 25 -7.59 30.90 -6.18
C THR A 25 -8.27 29.88 -5.26
N TYR A 26 -8.27 30.14 -3.96
CA TYR A 26 -9.02 29.36 -2.97
C TYR A 26 -10.43 29.94 -2.77
N GLY A 27 -11.39 29.09 -2.39
CA GLY A 27 -12.73 29.54 -2.00
C GLY A 27 -13.67 29.89 -3.16
N ALA A 28 -14.47 30.95 -2.97
CA ALA A 28 -15.43 31.42 -3.98
C ALA A 28 -14.71 32.07 -5.17
N GLY A 29 -15.19 31.84 -6.39
CA GLY A 29 -14.57 32.37 -7.62
C GLY A 29 -13.37 31.57 -8.16
N LYS A 30 -13.07 30.40 -7.58
CA LYS A 30 -12.02 29.50 -8.09
C LYS A 30 -12.30 29.05 -9.54
N LYS A 31 -11.30 29.16 -10.42
CA LYS A 31 -11.32 28.60 -11.78
C LYS A 31 -10.35 27.44 -11.88
N LEU A 32 -10.77 26.36 -12.54
CA LEU A 32 -9.92 25.19 -12.75
C LEU A 32 -8.77 25.57 -13.69
N VAL A 33 -7.53 25.34 -13.26
CA VAL A 33 -6.31 25.60 -14.04
C VAL A 33 -5.76 24.30 -14.60
N GLY A 34 -5.98 23.18 -13.90
CA GLY A 34 -5.54 21.88 -14.34
C GLY A 34 -5.71 20.82 -13.28
N GLN A 35 -5.01 19.70 -13.46
CA GLN A 35 -5.01 18.58 -12.53
C GLN A 35 -3.59 18.06 -12.33
N VAL A 36 -3.28 17.70 -11.10
CA VAL A 36 -2.05 16.99 -10.75
C VAL A 36 -2.36 15.53 -10.45
N LYS A 37 -1.47 14.65 -10.90
CA LYS A 37 -1.59 13.20 -10.70
C LYS A 37 -1.21 12.86 -9.26
N SER A 38 -1.74 11.72 -8.80
CA SER A 38 -1.34 11.13 -7.53
C SER A 38 0.18 10.95 -7.44
N GLY A 39 0.75 11.17 -6.25
CA GLY A 39 2.20 11.10 -6.03
C GLY A 39 2.99 12.34 -6.42
N TYR A 40 2.34 13.36 -6.97
CA TYR A 40 2.99 14.65 -7.19
C TYR A 40 3.39 15.28 -5.85
N LYS A 41 4.69 15.57 -5.72
CA LYS A 41 5.28 16.18 -4.54
C LYS A 41 5.27 17.70 -4.70
N PHE A 42 4.87 18.41 -3.66
CA PHE A 42 4.88 19.86 -3.65
C PHE A 42 5.28 20.39 -2.28
N THR A 43 5.78 21.62 -2.26
CA THR A 43 5.97 22.37 -1.02
C THR A 43 4.88 23.42 -0.95
N ALA A 44 4.14 23.45 0.16
CA ALA A 44 3.13 24.48 0.37
C ALA A 44 3.84 25.82 0.62
N THR A 45 3.52 26.84 -0.18
CA THR A 45 4.05 28.21 -0.05
C THR A 45 3.08 29.13 0.70
N GLY A 46 1.92 28.61 1.07
CA GLY A 46 0.86 29.31 1.79
C GLY A 46 -0.26 28.34 2.14
N GLN A 47 -1.05 28.71 3.15
CA GLN A 47 -2.23 27.97 3.57
C GLN A 47 -3.38 28.96 3.78
N ALA A 48 -4.58 28.58 3.37
CA ALA A 48 -5.80 29.32 3.65
C ALA A 48 -6.90 28.37 4.11
N GLN A 49 -7.85 28.87 4.90
CA GLN A 49 -9.05 28.13 5.26
C GLN A 49 -10.27 28.81 4.67
N TYR A 50 -11.17 28.02 4.08
CA TYR A 50 -12.42 28.53 3.54
C TYR A 50 -13.54 27.51 3.75
N LYS A 51 -14.61 27.91 4.47
CA LYS A 51 -15.74 27.04 4.83
C LYS A 51 -15.30 25.69 5.42
N GLY A 52 -14.43 25.74 6.45
CA GLY A 52 -13.93 24.54 7.15
C GLY A 52 -12.95 23.68 6.36
N ARG A 53 -12.55 24.09 5.15
CA ARG A 53 -11.60 23.36 4.31
C ARG A 53 -10.26 24.06 4.25
N THR A 54 -9.18 23.30 4.43
CA THR A 54 -7.81 23.78 4.24
C THR A 54 -7.41 23.75 2.78
N TRP A 55 -6.82 24.84 2.32
CA TRP A 55 -6.27 25.04 0.99
C TRP A 55 -4.78 25.30 1.09
N TYR A 56 -4.02 24.73 0.18
CA TYR A 56 -2.58 24.96 0.08
C TYR A 56 -2.27 25.71 -1.19
N ARG A 57 -1.35 26.67 -1.10
CA ARG A 57 -0.76 27.34 -2.26
C ARG A 57 0.46 26.56 -2.72
N ILE A 58 0.54 26.27 -4.00
CA ILE A 58 1.66 25.58 -4.64
C ILE A 58 2.43 26.55 -5.55
N LYS A 59 3.42 26.03 -6.29
CA LYS A 59 4.18 26.81 -7.29
C LYS A 59 3.24 27.48 -8.30
N ASP A 60 3.66 28.61 -8.86
CA ASP A 60 2.90 29.44 -9.79
C ASP A 60 1.61 30.06 -9.20
N ASN A 61 1.57 30.28 -7.88
CA ASN A 61 0.41 30.83 -7.16
C ASN A 61 -0.91 30.05 -7.34
N LYS A 62 -0.83 28.80 -7.77
CA LYS A 62 -2.01 27.91 -7.89
C LYS A 62 -2.43 27.41 -6.51
N TRP A 63 -3.71 27.10 -6.37
CA TRP A 63 -4.32 26.62 -5.13
C TRP A 63 -4.87 25.21 -5.28
N ILE A 64 -4.76 24.42 -4.21
CA ILE A 64 -5.27 23.05 -4.14
C ILE A 64 -6.04 22.85 -2.85
N LEU A 65 -7.00 21.92 -2.88
CA LEU A 65 -7.72 21.50 -1.70
C LEU A 65 -6.91 20.45 -0.92
N GLY A 66 -6.72 20.66 0.38
CA GLY A 66 -5.90 19.81 1.25
C GLY A 66 -6.52 18.46 1.63
N THR A 67 -7.79 18.20 1.28
CA THR A 67 -8.54 17.00 1.69
C THR A 67 -7.85 15.68 1.30
N ASN A 68 -6.99 15.68 0.28
CA ASN A 68 -6.26 14.49 -0.20
C ASN A 68 -4.73 14.69 -0.21
N THR A 69 -4.21 15.59 0.64
CA THR A 69 -2.77 15.84 0.77
C THR A 69 -2.24 15.23 2.06
N VAL A 70 -1.12 14.54 1.97
CA VAL A 70 -0.39 13.99 3.11
C VAL A 70 1.05 14.48 3.11
N THR A 71 1.72 14.38 4.26
CA THR A 71 3.16 14.61 4.30
C THR A 71 3.88 13.55 3.44
N THR A 72 5.05 13.91 2.90
CA THR A 72 5.94 12.98 2.19
C THR A 72 6.24 11.71 2.99
N LYS A 73 6.46 11.82 4.31
CA LYS A 73 6.67 10.68 5.21
C LYS A 73 5.45 9.75 5.25
N LYS A 74 4.25 10.31 5.44
CA LYS A 74 2.99 9.54 5.46
C LYS A 74 2.69 8.93 4.09
N TYR A 75 3.01 9.63 3.00
CA TYR A 75 2.87 9.08 1.65
C TYR A 75 3.77 7.85 1.44
N ALA A 76 5.03 7.92 1.86
CA ALA A 76 5.95 6.79 1.75
C ALA A 76 5.45 5.55 2.51
N SER A 77 4.91 5.73 3.72
CA SER A 77 4.35 4.62 4.49
C SER A 77 3.08 4.03 3.86
N ILE A 78 2.18 4.86 3.33
CA ILE A 78 1.01 4.41 2.58
C ILE A 78 1.42 3.64 1.31
N LYS A 79 2.40 4.16 0.55
CA LYS A 79 2.95 3.50 -0.64
C LYS A 79 3.49 2.12 -0.30
N ALA A 80 4.31 2.04 0.75
CA ALA A 80 4.91 0.79 1.19
C ALA A 80 3.83 -0.22 1.63
N LYS A 81 2.82 0.24 2.38
CA LYS A 81 1.68 -0.59 2.80
C LYS A 81 0.89 -1.11 1.59
N ALA A 82 0.60 -0.26 0.61
CA ALA A 82 -0.11 -0.66 -0.61
C ALA A 82 0.68 -1.69 -1.41
N ALA A 83 1.99 -1.49 -1.59
CA ALA A 83 2.87 -2.44 -2.28
C ALA A 83 2.93 -3.80 -1.54
N LYS A 84 3.01 -3.78 -0.21
CA LYS A 84 2.94 -4.97 0.63
C LYS A 84 1.62 -5.73 0.45
N THR A 85 0.48 -5.04 0.52
CA THR A 85 -0.83 -5.63 0.25
C THR A 85 -0.93 -6.22 -1.16
N ALA A 86 -0.35 -5.57 -2.17
CA ALA A 86 -0.33 -6.09 -3.54
C ALA A 86 0.48 -7.40 -3.64
N LYS A 87 1.67 -7.45 -3.01
CA LYS A 87 2.48 -8.67 -2.93
C LYS A 87 1.72 -9.82 -2.26
N GLN A 88 1.05 -9.54 -1.15
CA GLN A 88 0.24 -10.51 -0.41
C GLN A 88 -0.90 -11.09 -1.24
N LYS A 89 -1.66 -10.23 -1.94
CA LYS A 89 -2.70 -10.66 -2.88
C LYS A 89 -2.14 -11.56 -3.98
N LYS A 90 -0.94 -11.24 -4.48
CA LYS A 90 -0.25 -12.05 -5.49
C LYS A 90 0.15 -13.44 -4.97
N VAL A 91 0.64 -13.54 -3.73
CA VAL A 91 0.91 -14.84 -3.08
C VAL A 91 -0.36 -15.69 -3.04
N VAL A 92 -1.46 -15.13 -2.53
CA VAL A 92 -2.74 -15.85 -2.41
C VAL A 92 -3.26 -16.29 -3.78
N ALA A 93 -3.20 -15.41 -4.78
CA ALA A 93 -3.62 -15.73 -6.14
C ALA A 93 -2.80 -16.90 -6.73
N LEU A 94 -1.48 -16.91 -6.52
CA LEU A 94 -0.59 -17.98 -7.00
C LEU A 94 -0.86 -19.31 -6.30
N ALA A 95 -1.12 -19.30 -4.99
CA ALA A 95 -1.48 -20.49 -4.24
C ALA A 95 -2.85 -21.02 -4.67
N ASN A 96 -3.85 -20.15 -4.83
CA ASN A 96 -5.20 -20.52 -5.29
C ASN A 96 -5.17 -21.13 -6.69
N ALA A 97 -4.27 -20.68 -7.57
CA ALA A 97 -4.09 -21.26 -8.90
C ALA A 97 -3.56 -22.71 -8.88
N GLN A 98 -3.17 -23.25 -7.71
CA GLN A 98 -2.73 -24.64 -7.56
C GLN A 98 -3.80 -25.54 -6.94
N VAL A 99 -4.97 -25.00 -6.59
CA VAL A 99 -6.08 -25.79 -6.02
C VAL A 99 -6.47 -26.90 -6.99
N GLY A 100 -6.65 -28.11 -6.46
CA GLY A 100 -6.97 -29.32 -7.23
C GLY A 100 -5.77 -30.17 -7.66
N LYS A 101 -4.53 -29.69 -7.46
CA LYS A 101 -3.32 -30.49 -7.73
C LYS A 101 -3.07 -31.54 -6.64
N ALA A 102 -2.39 -32.62 -7.03
CA ALA A 102 -2.08 -33.73 -6.13
C ALA A 102 -1.19 -33.29 -4.95
N TYR A 103 -1.50 -33.80 -3.76
CA TYR A 103 -0.63 -33.67 -2.59
C TYR A 103 0.44 -34.75 -2.63
N VAL A 104 1.72 -34.36 -2.66
CA VAL A 104 2.84 -35.29 -2.66
C VAL A 104 3.88 -34.81 -1.67
N TRP A 105 4.23 -35.66 -0.70
CA TRP A 105 5.21 -35.34 0.33
C TRP A 105 6.56 -34.96 -0.28
N GLY A 106 7.11 -33.81 0.10
CA GLY A 106 8.37 -33.29 -0.45
C GLY A 106 8.23 -32.52 -1.77
N ALA A 107 7.04 -32.41 -2.34
CA ALA A 107 6.85 -31.79 -3.66
C ALA A 107 6.76 -30.26 -3.61
N THR A 108 7.41 -29.61 -4.58
CA THR A 108 7.55 -28.13 -4.67
C THR A 108 6.93 -27.51 -5.92
N GLY A 109 6.17 -28.31 -6.68
CA GLY A 109 5.54 -27.89 -7.92
C GLY A 109 6.36 -28.14 -9.19
N PRO A 110 5.82 -27.75 -10.36
CA PRO A 110 4.51 -27.12 -10.52
C PRO A 110 3.34 -28.11 -10.59
N TYR A 111 3.57 -29.42 -10.65
CA TYR A 111 2.53 -30.43 -10.90
C TYR A 111 1.86 -30.97 -9.63
N SER A 112 2.62 -31.09 -8.54
CA SER A 112 2.15 -31.51 -7.22
C SER A 112 2.86 -30.71 -6.13
N PHE A 113 2.27 -30.63 -4.95
CA PHE A 113 2.80 -29.85 -3.84
C PHE A 113 2.56 -30.56 -2.51
N ASP A 114 3.45 -30.39 -1.55
CA ASP A 114 3.07 -30.50 -0.13
C ASP A 114 2.74 -29.13 0.46
N CYS A 115 2.48 -29.09 1.76
CA CYS A 115 2.02 -27.88 2.44
C CYS A 115 3.04 -26.73 2.40
N SER A 116 4.33 -27.01 2.58
CA SER A 116 5.42 -26.04 2.64
C SER A 116 6.05 -25.78 1.27
N GLY A 117 5.98 -26.73 0.33
CA GLY A 117 6.35 -26.54 -1.06
C GLY A 117 5.42 -25.58 -1.78
N LEU A 118 4.11 -25.63 -1.51
CA LEU A 118 3.15 -24.68 -2.08
C LEU A 118 3.40 -23.24 -1.61
N THR A 119 3.64 -23.05 -0.30
CA THR A 119 3.92 -21.71 0.27
C THR A 119 5.23 -21.18 -0.28
N MET A 120 6.30 -22.00 -0.31
CA MET A 120 7.59 -21.65 -0.89
C MET A 120 7.46 -21.21 -2.36
N TYR A 121 6.72 -21.98 -3.17
CA TYR A 121 6.46 -21.66 -4.57
C TYR A 121 5.75 -20.31 -4.74
N ALA A 122 4.64 -20.12 -4.02
CA ALA A 122 3.83 -18.90 -4.11
C ALA A 122 4.62 -17.66 -3.67
N TYR A 123 5.38 -17.75 -2.57
CA TYR A 123 6.22 -16.64 -2.09
C TYR A 123 7.35 -16.30 -3.05
N LYS A 124 8.08 -17.31 -3.53
CA LYS A 124 9.17 -17.11 -4.49
C LYS A 124 8.68 -16.40 -5.76
N LYS A 125 7.53 -16.82 -6.30
CA LYS A 125 6.94 -16.24 -7.52
C LYS A 125 6.29 -14.86 -7.28
N ALA A 126 5.73 -14.61 -6.10
CA ALA A 126 5.06 -13.35 -5.79
C ALA A 126 6.04 -12.23 -5.41
N THR A 127 7.04 -12.55 -4.59
CA THR A 127 7.88 -11.56 -3.88
C THR A 127 9.37 -11.73 -4.15
N GLY A 128 9.82 -12.86 -4.68
CA GLY A 128 11.23 -13.24 -4.79
C GLY A 128 11.82 -13.85 -3.52
N LEU A 129 11.06 -13.90 -2.42
CA LEU A 129 11.52 -14.48 -1.16
C LEU A 129 11.55 -16.00 -1.26
N THR A 130 12.70 -16.61 -0.98
CA THR A 130 12.82 -18.06 -0.88
C THR A 130 12.60 -18.49 0.58
N LEU A 131 11.60 -19.33 0.79
CA LEU A 131 11.31 -19.92 2.09
C LEU A 131 12.00 -21.29 2.21
N PRO A 132 12.35 -21.73 3.43
CA PRO A 132 12.78 -23.10 3.66
C PRO A 132 11.64 -24.07 3.35
N HIS A 133 11.96 -25.29 2.92
CA HIS A 133 10.95 -26.33 2.66
C HIS A 133 10.30 -26.89 3.94
N TYR A 134 10.83 -26.55 5.12
CA TYR A 134 10.31 -27.02 6.39
C TYR A 134 9.25 -26.06 6.95
N SER A 135 8.01 -26.54 7.06
CA SER A 135 6.85 -25.74 7.48
C SER A 135 7.04 -25.03 8.83
N VAL A 136 7.70 -25.68 9.80
CA VAL A 136 8.01 -25.08 11.10
C VAL A 136 9.01 -23.94 10.96
N SER A 137 10.05 -24.10 10.14
CA SER A 137 10.97 -22.99 9.86
C SER A 137 10.27 -21.80 9.20
N GLN A 138 9.29 -22.05 8.31
CA GLN A 138 8.53 -20.99 7.65
C GLN A 138 7.75 -20.11 8.65
N LEU A 139 7.39 -20.62 9.84
CA LEU A 139 6.71 -19.85 10.89
C LEU A 139 7.57 -18.66 11.40
N TYR A 140 8.89 -18.75 11.28
CA TYR A 140 9.81 -17.73 11.78
C TYR A 140 10.19 -16.67 10.72
N TYR A 141 9.77 -16.85 9.46
CA TYR A 141 10.08 -15.91 8.36
C TYR A 141 9.08 -14.74 8.28
N GLY A 142 8.17 -14.61 9.25
CA GLY A 142 7.19 -13.53 9.30
C GLY A 142 6.76 -13.09 10.69
N LYS A 143 5.79 -12.17 10.75
CA LYS A 143 5.22 -11.69 12.02
C LYS A 143 4.00 -12.53 12.39
N ALA A 144 3.94 -12.94 13.66
CA ALA A 144 2.80 -13.64 14.22
C ALA A 144 1.47 -12.88 13.97
N VAL A 145 0.52 -13.48 13.25
CA VAL A 145 -0.86 -13.02 13.12
C VAL A 145 -1.78 -13.84 14.03
N SER A 146 -2.78 -13.16 14.61
CA SER A 146 -3.80 -13.81 15.44
C SER A 146 -4.65 -14.78 14.61
N THR A 147 -4.86 -15.98 15.15
CA THR A 147 -5.61 -17.08 14.52
C THR A 147 -7.10 -16.76 14.30
N LYS A 148 -7.65 -15.73 14.96
CA LYS A 148 -9.04 -15.29 14.82
C LYS A 148 -9.39 -14.72 13.43
N LYS A 149 -8.40 -14.51 12.55
CA LYS A 149 -8.58 -14.01 11.17
C LYS A 149 -8.28 -15.06 10.09
N LEU A 150 -8.12 -16.33 10.47
CA LEU A 150 -7.73 -17.39 9.54
C LEU A 150 -8.95 -17.99 8.86
N ALA A 151 -8.92 -18.05 7.53
CA ALA A 151 -9.79 -18.95 6.79
C ALA A 151 -9.37 -20.40 7.13
N ARG A 152 -10.27 -21.14 7.77
CA ARG A 152 -10.13 -22.56 8.09
C ARG A 152 -10.04 -23.36 6.79
N GLY A 153 -9.08 -24.29 6.67
CA GLY A 153 -9.25 -25.38 5.69
C GLY A 153 -8.02 -26.13 5.19
N THR A 154 -6.80 -25.61 5.22
CA THR A 154 -5.63 -26.35 4.70
C THR A 154 -4.35 -25.94 5.42
N CYS A 155 -3.35 -26.83 5.54
CA CYS A 155 -2.03 -26.53 6.14
C CYS A 155 -1.34 -25.29 5.54
N SER A 156 -1.74 -24.85 4.34
CA SER A 156 -1.30 -23.61 3.71
C SER A 156 -1.90 -22.34 4.33
N SER A 157 -3.11 -22.36 4.89
CA SER A 157 -3.77 -21.13 5.35
C SER A 157 -3.08 -20.49 6.56
N LEU A 158 -2.49 -21.31 7.45
CA LEU A 158 -1.68 -20.84 8.57
C LEU A 158 -0.40 -20.17 8.07
N VAL A 159 0.39 -20.82 7.21
CA VAL A 159 1.68 -20.25 6.76
C VAL A 159 1.49 -19.02 5.87
N LEU A 160 0.53 -19.05 4.93
CA LEU A 160 0.23 -17.90 4.08
C LEU A 160 -0.25 -16.69 4.90
N SER A 161 -1.02 -16.89 5.97
CA SER A 161 -1.50 -15.79 6.82
C SER A 161 -0.40 -15.10 7.62
N GLN A 162 0.59 -15.86 8.10
CA GLN A 162 1.71 -15.35 8.92
C GLN A 162 2.69 -14.51 8.09
N LEU A 163 2.86 -14.92 6.84
CA LEU A 163 3.70 -14.23 5.88
C LEU A 163 2.96 -13.10 5.14
N GLN A 164 1.67 -12.89 5.40
CA GLN A 164 0.94 -11.66 5.05
C GLN A 164 1.15 -10.54 6.08
N ALA A 165 2.00 -10.73 7.09
CA ALA A 165 2.33 -9.69 8.05
C ALA A 165 3.72 -9.08 7.87
N THR A 166 4.51 -9.56 6.90
CA THR A 166 5.79 -8.97 6.46
C THR A 166 5.63 -7.95 5.35
#